data_AF-A0A920FG54-F1
#
_entry.id   AF-A0A920FG54-F1
#
_cell.length_a   1.000
_cell.length_b   1.000
_cell.length_c   1.000
_cell.angle_alpha   90.00
_cell.angle_beta   90.00
_cell.angle_gamma   90.00
#
_symmetry.space_group_name_H-M   'P 1'
#
loop_
_entity.id
_entity.type
_entity.pdbx_description
1 polymer ?
#
loop_
_entity_poly.entity_id
_entity_poly.type
_entity_poly.pdbx_seq_one_letter_code
_entity_poly.pdbx_strand_id
1 'polypeptide(L)' 'MDWLVYPLRDVLIWMFENTLEPLGNHPNTIFLFLFLGGATYWMFKQHQLNKKAESDPEQIK' A
#
# COMPACT_ATOMS: atom_id res chain seq x y z
N MET A 1 24.77 30.25 -2.17
CA MET A 1 24.00 28.99 -2.06
C MET A 1 22.52 29.25 -1.88
N ASP A 2 22.16 30.33 -1.20
CA ASP A 2 20.80 30.83 -0.97
C ASP A 2 19.90 30.87 -2.22
N TRP A 3 20.43 31.32 -3.36
CA TRP A 3 19.66 31.47 -4.60
C TRP A 3 19.13 30.15 -5.18
N LEU A 4 19.71 28.99 -4.81
CA LEU A 4 19.23 27.67 -5.21
C LEU A 4 18.38 27.02 -4.10
N VAL A 5 18.76 27.25 -2.85
CA VAL A 5 18.10 26.64 -1.68
C VAL A 5 16.70 27.21 -1.48
N TYR A 6 16.49 28.53 -1.64
CA TYR A 6 15.17 29.13 -1.45
C TYR A 6 14.14 28.68 -2.52
N PRO A 7 14.45 28.72 -3.83
CA PRO A 7 13.50 28.23 -4.83
C PRO A 7 13.18 26.74 -4.68
N LEU A 8 14.18 25.92 -4.32
CA LEU A 8 13.95 24.50 -4.08
C LEU A 8 13.03 24.28 -2.88
N ARG A 9 13.24 25.02 -1.79
CA ARG A 9 12.35 25.00 -0.62
C ARG A 9 10.93 25.38 -1.02
N ASP A 10 10.77 26.47 -1.78
CA ASP A 10 9.44 26.98 -2.16
C ASP A 10 8.69 25.98 -3.05
N VAL A 11 9.39 25.31 -3.98
CA VAL A 11 8.83 24.22 -4.79
C VAL A 11 8.40 23.04 -3.93
N LEU A 12 9.21 22.64 -2.94
CA LEU A 12 8.87 21.54 -2.05
C LEU A 12 7.67 21.85 -1.15
N ILE A 13 7.59 23.08 -0.63
CA ILE A 13 6.44 23.57 0.14
C ILE A 13 5.19 23.59 -0.74
N TRP A 14 5.26 24.24 -1.91
CA TRP A 14 4.14 24.28 -2.85
C TRP A 14 3.65 22.89 -3.23
N MET A 15 4.57 21.97 -3.54
CA MET A 15 4.23 20.59 -3.88
C MET A 15 3.51 19.91 -2.72
N PHE A 16 4.02 20.05 -1.49
CA PHE A 16 3.37 19.47 -0.31
C PHE A 16 1.96 20.02 -0.10
N GLU A 17 1.80 21.34 -0.07
CA GLU A 17 0.53 22.04 0.17
C GLU A 17 -0.52 21.74 -0.92
N ASN A 18 -0.09 21.51 -2.16
CA ASN A 18 -1.01 21.28 -3.29
C ASN A 18 -1.19 19.80 -3.64
N THR A 19 -0.46 18.88 -3.00
CA THR A 19 -0.58 17.44 -3.29
C THR A 19 -0.83 16.61 -2.05
N LEU A 20 0.06 16.62 -1.06
CA LEU A 20 0.02 15.71 0.09
C LEU A 20 -0.88 16.24 1.21
N GLU A 21 -0.83 17.52 1.50
CA GLU A 21 -1.64 18.14 2.55
C GLU A 21 -3.16 18.02 2.29
N PRO A 22 -3.70 18.28 1.08
CA PRO A 22 -5.13 18.19 0.81
C PRO A 22 -5.67 16.76 0.92
N LEU A 23 -4.80 15.75 0.78
CA LEU A 23 -5.18 14.35 0.92
C LEU A 23 -5.53 13.99 2.37
N GLY A 24 -5.13 14.80 3.36
CA GLY A 24 -5.43 14.57 4.77
C GLY A 24 -5.16 13.11 5.18
N ASN A 25 -6.19 12.43 5.67
CA ASN A 25 -6.09 11.03 6.10
C ASN A 25 -6.47 10.00 5.00
N HIS A 26 -6.79 10.43 3.78
CA HIS A 26 -7.18 9.53 2.69
C HIS A 26 -6.13 8.46 2.36
N PRO A 27 -4.81 8.74 2.35
CA PRO A 27 -3.80 7.71 2.08
C PRO A 27 -3.83 6.58 3.11
N ASN A 28 -4.00 6.91 4.39
CA ASN A 28 -4.12 5.91 5.46
C ASN A 28 -5.40 5.09 5.33
N THR A 29 -6.51 5.73 4.96
CA THR A 29 -7.79 5.04 4.68
C THR A 29 -7.66 4.08 3.50
N ILE A 30 -7.03 4.51 2.40
CA ILE A 30 -6.77 3.66 1.23
C ILE A 30 -5.86 2.48 1.62
N PHE A 31 -4.78 2.76 2.35
CA PHE A 31 -3.88 1.74 2.86
C PHE A 31 -4.62 0.70 3.70
N LEU A 32 -5.49 1.14 4.62
CA LEU A 32 -6.29 0.25 5.47
C LEU A 32 -7.18 -0.68 4.62
N PHE A 33 -7.88 -0.13 3.62
CA PHE A 33 -8.73 -0.93 2.75
C PHE A 33 -7.95 -1.91 1.88
N LEU A 34 -6.81 -1.49 1.32
CA LEU A 34 -5.92 -2.37 0.56
C LEU A 34 -5.37 -3.49 1.44
N PHE A 35 -4.95 -3.16 2.67
CA PHE A 35 -4.43 -4.14 3.61
C PHE A 35 -5.50 -5.17 4.00
N LEU A 36 -6.67 -4.70 4.45
CA LEU A 36 -7.76 -5.59 4.87
C LEU A 36 -8.31 -6.42 3.70
N GLY A 37 -8.52 -5.79 2.54
CA GLY A 37 -8.97 -6.47 1.33
C GLY A 37 -7.95 -7.50 0.82
N GLY A 38 -6.68 -7.11 0.77
CA GLY A 38 -5.58 -8.00 0.40
C GLY A 38 -5.41 -9.18 1.34
N ALA A 39 -5.48 -8.95 2.66
CA ALA A 39 -5.41 -10.01 3.66
C ALA A 39 -6.60 -10.98 3.55
N THR A 40 -7.81 -10.46 3.35
CA THR A 40 -9.02 -11.28 3.15
C THR A 40 -8.90 -12.14 1.89
N TYR A 41 -8.49 -11.53 0.78
CA TYR A 41 -8.27 -12.25 -0.48
C TYR A 41 -7.18 -13.32 -0.34
N TRP A 42 -6.07 -12.98 0.32
CA TRP A 42 -4.97 -13.92 0.57
C TRP A 42 -5.44 -15.12 1.38
N MET A 43 -6.16 -14.91 2.49
CA MET A 43 -6.73 -15.98 3.30
C MET A 43 -7.69 -16.86 2.51
N PHE A 44 -8.53 -16.27 1.66
CA PHE A 44 -9.43 -17.01 0.78
C PHE A 44 -8.66 -17.90 -0.21
N LYS A 45 -7.63 -17.36 -0.87
CA LYS A 45 -6.77 -18.13 -1.79
C LYS A 45 -6.00 -19.22 -1.05
N GLN A 46 -5.46 -18.90 0.12
CA GLN A 46 -4.73 -19.85 0.95
C GLN A 46 -5.61 -21.03 1.35
N HIS A 47 -6.86 -20.79 1.74
CA HIS A 47 -7.82 -21.85 2.04
C HIS A 47 -8.06 -22.78 0.84
N GLN A 48 -8.22 -22.23 -0.36
CA GLN A 48 -8.38 -23.03 -1.58
C GLN A 48 -7.15 -23.87 -1.89
N LEU A 49 -5.96 -23.27 -1.76
CA LEU A 49 -4.69 -23.92 -2.06
C LEU A 49 -4.38 -25.02 -1.04
N ASN A 50 -4.64 -24.79 0.24
CA ASN A 50 -4.48 -25.79 1.29
C ASN A 50 -5.37 -27.01 1.03
N LYS A 51 -6.64 -26.80 0.69
CA LYS A 51 -7.55 -27.90 0.33
C LYS A 51 -7.05 -28.69 -0.88
N LYS A 52 -6.50 -28.01 -1.88
CA LYS A 52 -5.94 -28.68 -3.06
C LYS A 52 -4.74 -29.54 -2.68
N ALA A 53 -3.84 -28.99 -1.86
CA ALA A 53 -2.66 -29.70 -1.37
C ALA A 53 -3.02 -30.94 -0.52
N GLU A 54 -4.05 -30.87 0.32
CA GLU A 54 -4.53 -32.02 1.10
C GLU A 54 -5.05 -33.16 0.22
N SER A 55 -5.62 -32.83 -0.94
CA SER A 55 -6.14 -33.81 -1.89
C SER A 55 -5.10 -34.37 -2.87
N ASP A 56 -3.88 -33.81 -2.87
CA ASP A 56 -2.83 -34.16 -3.83
C ASP A 56 -1.92 -35.28 -3.26
N PRO A 57 -1.93 -36.49 -3.87
CA PRO A 57 -1.11 -37.61 -3.40
C PRO A 57 0.40 -37.38 -3.49
N GLU A 58 0.84 -36.45 -4.33
CA GLU A 58 2.25 -36.15 -4.57
C GLU A 58 2.76 -34.97 -3.71
N GLN A 59 1.90 -34.39 -2.86
CA GLN A 59 2.26 -33.24 -2.04
C GLN A 59 3.39 -33.56 -1.04
N ILE A 60 4.44 -32.74 -1.08
CA ILE A 60 5.58 -32.83 -0.17
C ILE A 60 5.12 -32.44 1.24
N LYS A 61 5.41 -33.28 2.24
CA LYS A 61 5.06 -33.07 3.65
C LYS A 61 6.15 -32.36 4.43
#